data_AF-A0A7J4SBH2-F1
#
_entry.id   AF-A0A7J4SBH2-F1
#
_cell.length_a   1.000
_cell.length_b   1.000
_cell.length_c   1.000
_cell.angle_alpha   90.00
_cell.angle_beta   90.00
_cell.angle_gamma   90.00
#
_symmetry.space_group_name_H-M   'P 1'
#
loop_
_entity.id
_entity.type
_entity.pdbx_description
1 polymer ?
#
loop_
_entity_poly.entity_id
_entity_poly.type
_entity_poly.pdbx_seq_one_letter_code
_entity_poly.pdbx_strand_id
1 'polypeptide(L)'
;MSDDKYESHIKAVLSECPDADTDEVKAAFIKYEEEFYIPPQDALRSIIRRFQSDQAPKSSTTPNQQPRQTKKVASLSELGATDRDVEIEVEVVSHNLREQTIRGEQKQIAFGLIEDNPWEDGATKTRWEYKDWGPNTNITPGSIIRIEGASVNEYQGRMSLNINQGARVAVLREGTRPVTQPGEPIDIADIPKDGYICLVGRVLSSRDDQIHRKDGSGSIDVVRGRIADETGTIGFLSWEPFTHEVGSLIKIDGAQVKTFRDTPELNFGRTTKIESYHDANFANVEKLNSQNLKSISQLTDGARDVETVVQITEWEKRSFTKDGEERHLWSGQIADPTGRCRMSAWQQLPLESTDLPVTVKLTGVRVRAWQGIPDITVDKADQVEILSSAPWDSDIDLANHVVEAGLSDIVNSASRVGIETSGTVVSVREDSGIIMRCVECRRVTRDGECSFAGCVGKVESQQDVRLRLVIDNEEVTASVLINKDAALKLMNTTEVKMAKAIENEGQMEYVQSIRDYLLGRELIVGGRTIIDDQGAMILADNAEISSADAQMLATEVRAQWGVN
;
A
#
# COMPACT_ATOMS: atom_id res chain seq x y z
N MET A 1 35.60 -22.77 -68.36
CA MET A 1 34.40 -23.55 -67.99
C MET A 1 33.95 -22.97 -66.66
N SER A 2 32.78 -22.34 -66.65
CA SER A 2 32.27 -21.54 -65.53
C SER A 2 32.02 -22.40 -64.29
N ASP A 3 32.65 -22.05 -63.18
CA ASP A 3 32.31 -22.58 -61.85
C ASP A 3 30.83 -22.30 -61.57
N ASP A 4 30.04 -23.37 -61.48
CA ASP A 4 28.62 -23.27 -61.21
C ASP A 4 28.45 -22.87 -59.74
N LYS A 5 28.01 -21.64 -59.50
CA LYS A 5 27.96 -20.94 -58.19
C LYS A 5 27.37 -21.78 -57.05
N TYR A 6 26.52 -22.77 -57.37
CA TYR A 6 25.80 -23.61 -56.41
C TYR A 6 26.35 -25.04 -56.28
N GLU A 7 27.40 -25.42 -57.01
CA GLU A 7 27.82 -26.83 -57.15
C GLU A 7 28.19 -27.49 -55.81
N SER A 8 28.89 -26.77 -54.95
CA SER A 8 29.25 -27.24 -53.60
C SER A 8 28.02 -27.41 -52.70
N HIS A 9 27.03 -26.52 -52.83
CA HIS A 9 25.80 -26.55 -52.04
C HIS A 9 24.83 -27.64 -52.53
N ILE A 10 24.72 -27.85 -53.85
CA ILE A 10 23.91 -28.93 -54.43
C ILE A 10 24.47 -30.30 -53.98
N LYS A 11 25.79 -30.50 -54.01
CA LYS A 11 26.42 -31.72 -53.50
C LYS A 11 26.08 -32.00 -52.03
N ALA A 12 26.03 -30.97 -51.20
CA ALA A 12 25.67 -31.10 -49.78
C ALA A 12 24.17 -31.41 -49.56
N VAL A 13 23.28 -30.97 -50.45
CA VAL A 13 21.86 -31.38 -50.42
C VAL A 13 21.72 -32.83 -50.87
N LEU A 14 22.38 -33.24 -51.95
CA LEU A 14 22.32 -34.60 -52.47
C LEU A 14 22.94 -35.65 -51.53
N SER A 15 23.90 -35.28 -50.68
CA SER A 15 24.42 -36.20 -49.65
C SER A 15 23.40 -36.52 -48.56
N GLU A 16 22.49 -35.59 -48.26
CA GLU A 16 21.42 -35.76 -47.27
C GLU A 16 20.09 -36.22 -47.89
N CYS A 17 19.94 -36.06 -49.21
CA CYS A 17 18.76 -36.44 -50.01
C CYS A 17 19.21 -37.08 -51.34
N PRO A 18 19.60 -38.38 -51.34
CA PRO A 18 20.18 -39.03 -52.51
C PRO A 18 19.27 -39.10 -53.73
N ASP A 19 17.94 -39.09 -53.52
CA ASP A 19 16.95 -39.21 -54.59
C ASP A 19 16.41 -37.86 -55.08
N ALA A 20 16.96 -36.73 -54.62
CA ALA A 20 16.55 -35.41 -55.07
C ALA A 20 17.11 -35.09 -56.47
N ASP A 21 16.31 -34.45 -57.32
CA ASP A 21 16.74 -34.04 -58.65
C ASP A 21 17.70 -32.84 -58.58
N THR A 22 18.83 -32.94 -59.29
CA THR A 22 19.92 -31.94 -59.23
C THR A 22 19.49 -30.58 -59.78
N ASP A 23 18.67 -30.56 -60.83
CA ASP A 23 18.18 -29.33 -61.46
C ASP A 23 17.09 -28.67 -60.59
N GLU A 24 16.26 -29.47 -59.91
CA GLU A 24 15.28 -28.95 -58.94
C GLU A 24 15.93 -28.33 -57.70
N VAL A 25 17.00 -28.95 -57.18
CA VAL A 25 17.78 -28.40 -56.06
C VAL A 25 18.45 -27.08 -56.47
N LYS A 26 19.02 -27.03 -57.68
CA LYS A 26 19.62 -25.81 -58.23
C LYS A 26 18.58 -24.69 -58.40
N ALA A 27 17.41 -25.00 -58.97
CA ALA A 27 16.32 -24.04 -59.11
C ALA A 27 15.83 -23.52 -57.76
N ALA A 28 15.82 -24.37 -56.71
CA ALA A 28 15.49 -23.93 -55.37
C ALA A 28 16.50 -22.91 -54.82
N PHE A 29 17.82 -23.14 -54.99
CA PHE A 29 18.83 -22.16 -54.58
C PHE A 29 18.71 -20.83 -55.32
N ILE A 30 18.50 -20.86 -56.65
CA ILE A 30 18.27 -19.65 -57.46
C ILE A 30 17.05 -18.89 -56.93
N LYS A 31 15.95 -19.58 -56.66
CA LYS A 31 14.73 -18.96 -56.12
C LYS A 31 14.96 -18.27 -54.78
N TYR A 32 15.65 -18.95 -53.85
CA TYR A 32 15.95 -18.37 -52.53
C TYR A 32 16.85 -17.13 -52.63
N GLU A 33 17.79 -17.13 -53.57
CA GLU A 33 18.70 -16.02 -53.75
C GLU A 33 18.06 -14.85 -54.51
N GLU A 34 17.27 -15.10 -55.55
CA GLU A 34 16.71 -14.04 -56.41
C GLU A 34 15.37 -13.49 -55.89
N GLU A 35 14.49 -14.34 -55.35
CA GLU A 35 13.18 -13.89 -54.87
C GLU A 35 13.20 -13.46 -53.41
N PHE A 36 14.02 -14.13 -52.58
CA PHE A 36 14.06 -13.90 -51.13
C PHE A 36 15.36 -13.23 -50.66
N TYR A 37 16.33 -13.01 -51.56
CA TYR A 37 17.64 -12.41 -51.25
C TYR A 37 18.40 -13.15 -50.13
N ILE A 38 18.20 -14.47 -50.02
CA ILE A 38 18.84 -15.32 -49.02
C ILE A 38 20.08 -15.98 -49.63
N PRO A 39 21.28 -15.84 -49.03
CA PRO A 39 22.49 -16.50 -49.50
C PRO A 39 22.34 -18.03 -49.54
N PRO A 40 22.96 -18.74 -50.51
CA PRO A 40 22.82 -20.19 -50.66
C PRO A 40 23.19 -20.99 -49.40
N GLN A 41 24.16 -20.53 -48.63
CA GLN A 41 24.57 -21.20 -47.39
C GLN A 41 23.46 -21.20 -46.32
N ASP A 42 22.67 -20.12 -46.25
CA ASP A 42 21.57 -19.96 -45.28
C ASP A 42 20.30 -20.68 -45.75
N ALA A 43 20.11 -20.78 -47.07
CA ALA A 43 18.98 -21.52 -47.68
C ALA A 43 19.13 -23.06 -47.59
N LEU A 44 20.34 -23.57 -47.34
CA LEU A 44 20.69 -24.99 -47.42
C LEU A 44 19.81 -25.88 -46.53
N ARG A 45 19.61 -25.52 -45.25
CA ARG A 45 18.76 -26.29 -44.32
C ARG A 45 17.29 -26.33 -44.73
N SER A 46 16.78 -25.21 -45.24
CA SER A 46 15.39 -25.10 -45.71
C SER A 46 15.14 -25.93 -46.96
N ILE A 47 16.12 -25.98 -47.86
CA ILE A 47 16.08 -26.79 -49.08
C ILE A 47 16.18 -28.29 -48.75
N ILE A 48 17.11 -28.71 -47.88
CA ILE A 48 17.20 -30.11 -47.41
C ILE A 48 15.87 -30.56 -46.80
N ARG A 49 15.28 -29.76 -45.91
CA ARG A 49 14.01 -30.10 -45.26
C ARG A 49 12.86 -30.26 -46.26
N ARG A 50 12.83 -29.44 -47.30
CA ARG A 50 11.83 -29.54 -48.38
C ARG A 50 11.94 -30.88 -49.12
N PHE A 51 13.14 -31.24 -49.56
CA PHE A 51 13.35 -32.49 -50.29
C PHE A 51 13.25 -33.75 -49.42
N GLN A 52 13.54 -33.66 -48.11
CA GLN A 52 13.25 -34.73 -47.15
C GLN A 52 11.73 -34.91 -46.92
N SER A 53 10.95 -33.83 -46.95
CA SER A 53 9.51 -33.90 -46.76
C SER A 53 8.74 -34.50 -47.94
N ASP A 54 9.33 -34.47 -49.16
CA ASP A 54 8.76 -35.09 -50.36
C ASP A 54 8.95 -36.62 -50.41
N GLN A 55 9.81 -37.20 -49.56
CA GLN A 55 9.99 -38.66 -49.42
C GLN A 55 9.04 -39.33 -48.40
N ALA A 56 8.26 -38.55 -47.65
CA ALA A 56 7.25 -39.09 -46.75
C ALA A 56 5.92 -39.32 -47.50
N PRO A 57 5.18 -40.42 -47.25
CA PRO A 57 3.88 -40.63 -47.88
C PRO A 57 2.96 -39.46 -47.56
N LYS A 58 2.45 -38.80 -48.61
CA LYS A 58 1.56 -37.64 -48.54
C LYS A 58 0.33 -37.95 -47.69
N SER A 59 0.36 -37.57 -46.42
CA SER A 59 -0.87 -37.34 -45.66
C SER A 59 -1.48 -36.05 -46.20
N SER A 60 -2.64 -36.16 -46.83
CA SER A 60 -3.44 -35.01 -47.23
C SER A 60 -3.98 -34.33 -45.97
N THR A 61 -3.17 -33.48 -45.33
CA THR A 61 -3.66 -32.46 -44.42
C THR A 61 -3.84 -31.17 -45.21
N THR A 62 -5.05 -31.02 -45.75
CA THR A 62 -5.60 -29.70 -46.06
C THR A 62 -5.35 -28.79 -44.85
N PRO A 63 -4.88 -27.53 -45.00
CA PRO A 63 -4.85 -26.61 -43.88
C PRO A 63 -6.30 -26.44 -43.43
N ASN A 64 -6.63 -27.00 -42.27
CA ASN A 64 -7.91 -26.77 -41.63
C ASN A 64 -7.88 -25.33 -41.13
N GLN A 65 -8.18 -24.36 -42.00
CA GLN A 65 -8.68 -23.06 -41.60
C GLN A 65 -10.09 -23.27 -41.03
N GLN A 66 -10.17 -23.91 -39.87
CA GLN A 66 -11.32 -23.69 -39.01
C GLN A 66 -11.21 -22.25 -38.52
N PRO A 67 -12.25 -21.41 -38.70
CA PRO A 67 -12.27 -20.10 -38.08
C PRO A 67 -12.11 -20.32 -36.57
N ARG A 68 -11.05 -19.77 -35.99
CA ARG A 68 -10.88 -19.71 -34.54
C ARG A 68 -12.11 -18.97 -34.00
N GLN A 69 -12.96 -19.69 -33.26
CA GLN A 69 -14.14 -19.08 -32.66
C GLN A 69 -13.69 -18.33 -31.41
N THR A 70 -13.52 -17.02 -31.55
CA THR A 70 -13.12 -16.16 -30.44
C THR A 70 -14.23 -16.15 -29.38
N LYS A 71 -13.87 -16.48 -28.14
CA LYS A 71 -14.80 -16.45 -26.99
C LYS A 71 -14.77 -15.05 -26.38
N LYS A 72 -15.75 -14.22 -26.74
CA LYS A 72 -15.94 -12.90 -26.15
C LYS A 72 -16.70 -13.01 -24.83
N VAL A 73 -16.14 -12.46 -23.76
CA VAL A 73 -16.72 -12.45 -22.41
C VAL A 73 -16.72 -11.04 -21.83
N ALA A 74 -17.64 -10.76 -20.90
CA ALA A 74 -17.67 -9.50 -20.16
C ALA A 74 -16.94 -9.63 -18.81
N SER A 75 -17.03 -10.79 -18.16
CA SER A 75 -16.36 -11.07 -16.89
C SER A 75 -15.34 -12.20 -17.01
N LEU A 76 -14.26 -12.10 -16.22
CA LEU A 76 -13.28 -13.17 -16.04
C LEU A 76 -13.91 -14.44 -15.45
N SER A 77 -14.98 -14.30 -14.68
CA SER A 77 -15.69 -15.44 -14.08
C SER A 77 -16.42 -16.33 -15.11
N GLU A 78 -16.57 -15.87 -16.36
CA GLU A 78 -17.16 -16.66 -17.46
C GLU A 78 -16.14 -17.61 -18.11
N LEU A 79 -14.88 -17.53 -17.70
CA LEU A 79 -13.77 -18.27 -18.28
C LEU A 79 -13.41 -19.52 -17.48
N GLY A 80 -13.21 -20.62 -18.19
CA GLY A 80 -12.71 -21.89 -17.67
C GLY A 80 -11.25 -22.15 -18.05
N ALA A 81 -10.63 -23.11 -17.39
CA ALA A 81 -9.19 -23.42 -17.51
C ALA A 81 -8.73 -23.82 -18.91
N THR A 82 -9.66 -24.29 -19.75
CA THR A 82 -9.39 -24.75 -21.11
C THR A 82 -9.69 -23.71 -22.18
N ASP A 83 -10.19 -22.53 -21.80
CA ASP A 83 -10.55 -21.49 -22.76
C ASP A 83 -9.33 -20.92 -23.48
N ARG A 84 -9.48 -20.79 -24.80
CA ARG A 84 -8.47 -20.27 -25.72
C ARG A 84 -9.14 -19.28 -26.66
N ASP A 85 -8.34 -18.40 -27.23
CA ASP A 85 -8.80 -17.38 -28.16
C ASP A 85 -9.89 -16.49 -27.52
N VAL A 86 -9.60 -15.97 -26.33
CA VAL A 86 -10.52 -15.15 -25.54
C VAL A 86 -10.43 -13.69 -25.97
N GLU A 87 -11.58 -13.02 -26.04
CA GLU A 87 -11.70 -11.56 -26.12
C GLU A 87 -12.32 -11.01 -24.84
N ILE A 88 -11.63 -10.08 -24.17
CA ILE A 88 -12.10 -9.43 -22.93
C ILE A 88 -11.55 -7.99 -22.81
N GLU A 89 -12.34 -7.11 -22.21
CA GLU A 89 -11.91 -5.77 -21.78
C GLU A 89 -11.65 -5.76 -20.28
N VAL A 90 -10.48 -5.27 -19.88
CA VAL A 90 -10.03 -5.27 -18.48
C VAL A 90 -9.31 -3.97 -18.14
N GLU A 91 -9.38 -3.58 -16.88
CA GLU A 91 -8.51 -2.56 -16.29
C GLU A 91 -7.21 -3.21 -15.83
N VAL A 92 -6.08 -2.62 -16.19
CA VAL A 92 -4.76 -3.06 -15.77
C VAL A 92 -4.47 -2.50 -14.38
N VAL A 93 -4.54 -3.34 -13.36
CA VAL A 93 -4.25 -2.94 -11.98
C VAL A 93 -2.74 -2.78 -11.77
N SER A 94 -1.95 -3.68 -12.34
CA SER A 94 -0.48 -3.59 -12.34
C SER A 94 0.11 -4.15 -13.63
N HIS A 95 1.25 -3.58 -14.04
CA HIS A 95 2.03 -4.02 -15.19
C HIS A 95 3.50 -3.93 -14.83
N ASN A 96 4.17 -5.07 -14.79
CA ASN A 96 5.57 -5.19 -14.41
C ASN A 96 6.29 -5.97 -15.51
N LEU A 97 7.51 -5.56 -15.80
CA LEU A 97 8.37 -6.27 -16.73
C LEU A 97 9.35 -7.11 -15.91
N ARG A 98 9.79 -8.24 -16.46
CA ARG A 98 10.92 -9.01 -15.92
C ARG A 98 11.72 -9.64 -17.04
N GLU A 99 13.02 -9.83 -16.79
CA GLU A 99 13.85 -10.67 -17.65
C GLU A 99 13.72 -12.14 -17.24
N GLN A 100 13.51 -13.02 -18.21
CA GLN A 100 13.47 -14.45 -17.99
C GLN A 100 14.21 -15.18 -19.11
N THR A 101 15.11 -16.08 -18.73
CA THR A 101 15.79 -16.95 -19.69
C THR A 101 14.86 -18.07 -20.13
N ILE A 102 14.51 -18.09 -21.42
CA ILE A 102 13.68 -19.13 -22.04
C ILE A 102 14.53 -19.82 -23.12
N ARG A 103 14.78 -21.12 -22.96
CA ARG A 103 15.54 -21.92 -23.93
C ARG A 103 16.92 -21.31 -24.29
N GLY A 104 17.56 -20.63 -23.33
CA GLY A 104 18.88 -20.01 -23.50
C GLY A 104 18.86 -18.56 -24.01
N GLU A 105 17.70 -18.02 -24.41
CA GLU A 105 17.55 -16.61 -24.78
C GLU A 105 16.97 -15.80 -23.61
N GLN A 106 17.53 -14.63 -23.31
CA GLN A 106 16.90 -13.66 -22.41
C GLN A 106 15.70 -13.03 -23.13
N LYS A 107 14.52 -13.15 -22.53
CA LYS A 107 13.31 -12.48 -23.01
C LYS A 107 12.71 -11.65 -21.88
N GLN A 108 12.31 -10.44 -22.24
CA GLN A 108 11.50 -9.61 -21.37
C GLN A 108 10.04 -10.07 -21.47
N ILE A 109 9.39 -10.27 -20.33
CA ILE A 109 8.00 -10.72 -20.24
C ILE A 109 7.26 -9.74 -19.33
N ALA A 110 6.06 -9.34 -19.74
CA ALA A 110 5.18 -8.54 -18.91
C ALA A 110 4.27 -9.42 -18.05
N PHE A 111 3.96 -8.97 -16.84
CA PHE A 111 3.02 -9.65 -15.96
C PHE A 111 2.41 -8.67 -14.96
N GLY A 112 1.25 -9.03 -14.42
CA GLY A 112 0.61 -8.21 -13.41
C GLY A 112 -0.80 -8.66 -13.11
N LEU A 113 -1.62 -7.71 -12.65
CA LEU A 113 -3.01 -7.92 -12.27
C LEU A 113 -3.93 -7.18 -13.23
N ILE A 114 -5.00 -7.84 -13.63
CA ILE A 114 -6.10 -7.29 -14.42
C ILE A 114 -7.42 -7.50 -13.71
N GLU A 115 -8.34 -6.59 -13.92
CA GLU A 115 -9.67 -6.57 -13.30
C GLU A 115 -10.74 -6.41 -14.39
N ASP A 116 -11.82 -7.21 -14.31
CA ASP A 116 -12.94 -7.10 -15.23
C ASP A 116 -13.87 -5.92 -14.89
N ASN A 117 -14.89 -5.71 -15.73
CA ASN A 117 -15.87 -4.63 -15.61
C ASN A 117 -15.24 -3.22 -15.44
N PRO A 118 -14.34 -2.80 -16.36
CA PRO A 118 -13.61 -1.52 -16.22
C PRO A 118 -14.48 -0.26 -16.40
N TRP A 119 -15.74 -0.40 -16.80
CA TRP A 119 -16.64 0.72 -17.13
C TRP A 119 -17.80 0.92 -16.14
N GLU A 120 -18.04 -0.02 -15.24
CA GLU A 120 -19.19 0.01 -14.32
C GLU A 120 -18.75 0.28 -12.87
N ASP A 121 -19.05 1.48 -12.37
CA ASP A 121 -18.81 1.84 -10.97
C ASP A 121 -19.75 1.05 -10.04
N GLY A 122 -19.17 0.33 -9.08
CA GLY A 122 -19.90 -0.46 -8.08
C GLY A 122 -20.26 -1.89 -8.50
N ALA A 123 -19.84 -2.35 -9.68
CA ALA A 123 -19.99 -3.74 -10.10
C ALA A 123 -19.06 -4.68 -9.30
N THR A 124 -19.45 -5.94 -9.17
CA THR A 124 -18.57 -6.98 -8.60
C THR A 124 -17.41 -7.21 -9.57
N LYS A 125 -16.19 -6.92 -9.12
CA LYS A 125 -14.96 -6.99 -9.91
C LYS A 125 -14.18 -8.26 -9.54
N THR A 126 -13.77 -9.00 -10.55
CA THR A 126 -12.92 -10.18 -10.45
C THR A 126 -11.51 -9.82 -10.88
N ARG A 127 -10.51 -10.17 -10.07
CA ARG A 127 -9.11 -9.86 -10.34
C ARG A 127 -8.32 -11.12 -10.63
N TRP A 128 -7.68 -11.18 -11.79
CA TRP A 128 -6.80 -12.28 -12.19
C TRP A 128 -5.36 -11.80 -12.41
N GLU A 129 -4.42 -12.72 -12.27
CA GLU A 129 -3.06 -12.53 -12.77
C GLU A 129 -3.04 -12.69 -14.29
N TYR A 130 -2.15 -11.96 -14.97
CA TYR A 130 -1.85 -12.20 -16.37
C TYR A 130 -0.34 -12.25 -16.64
N LYS A 131 0.02 -12.92 -17.73
CA LYS A 131 1.37 -12.93 -18.31
C LYS A 131 1.26 -12.59 -19.78
N ASP A 132 2.05 -11.62 -20.20
CA ASP A 132 2.17 -11.22 -21.58
C ASP A 132 3.48 -11.71 -22.18
N TRP A 133 3.34 -12.66 -23.09
CA TRP A 133 4.42 -13.26 -23.86
C TRP A 133 4.62 -12.56 -25.22
N GLY A 134 3.77 -11.59 -25.55
CA GLY A 134 3.86 -10.75 -26.73
C GLY A 134 4.68 -9.47 -26.49
N PRO A 135 5.10 -8.79 -27.56
CA PRO A 135 5.88 -7.55 -27.47
C PRO A 135 4.98 -6.31 -27.26
N ASN A 136 4.00 -6.37 -26.34
CA ASN A 136 3.10 -5.22 -26.10
C ASN A 136 3.75 -4.25 -25.11
N THR A 137 4.14 -3.06 -25.58
CA THR A 137 4.87 -2.07 -24.77
C THR A 137 4.01 -0.94 -24.22
N ASN A 138 2.76 -0.81 -24.68
CA ASN A 138 1.91 0.35 -24.37
C ASN A 138 0.92 0.09 -23.23
N ILE A 139 1.21 -0.89 -22.37
CA ILE A 139 0.34 -1.26 -21.25
C ILE A 139 0.86 -0.60 -19.98
N THR A 140 0.06 0.25 -19.36
CA THR A 140 0.40 0.95 -18.11
C THR A 140 -0.64 0.65 -17.02
N PRO A 141 -0.29 0.66 -15.72
CA PRO A 141 -1.30 0.54 -14.68
C PRO A 141 -2.34 1.68 -14.78
N GLY A 142 -3.62 1.35 -14.56
CA GLY A 142 -4.78 2.21 -14.75
C GLY A 142 -5.32 2.29 -16.19
N SER A 143 -4.65 1.66 -17.16
CA SER A 143 -5.14 1.58 -18.54
C SER A 143 -6.31 0.60 -18.64
N ILE A 144 -7.25 0.89 -19.54
CA ILE A 144 -8.29 -0.04 -19.96
C ILE A 144 -7.84 -0.64 -21.29
N ILE A 145 -7.70 -1.96 -21.34
CA ILE A 145 -7.22 -2.67 -22.53
C ILE A 145 -8.25 -3.70 -23.00
N ARG A 146 -8.35 -3.87 -24.32
CA ARG A 146 -9.00 -5.02 -24.94
C ARG A 146 -7.95 -6.03 -25.35
N ILE A 147 -8.09 -7.26 -24.85
CA ILE A 147 -7.22 -8.37 -25.18
C ILE A 147 -7.99 -9.32 -26.08
N GLU A 148 -7.46 -9.65 -27.25
CA GLU A 148 -8.03 -10.59 -28.22
C GLU A 148 -7.03 -11.72 -28.51
N GLY A 149 -7.46 -12.98 -28.40
CA GLY A 149 -6.60 -14.14 -28.68
C GLY A 149 -5.81 -14.65 -27.47
N ALA A 150 -6.21 -14.26 -26.25
CA ALA A 150 -5.62 -14.76 -25.03
C ALA A 150 -6.04 -16.21 -24.72
N SER A 151 -5.31 -16.86 -23.84
CA SER A 151 -5.65 -18.20 -23.32
C SER A 151 -5.64 -18.21 -21.81
N VAL A 152 -6.53 -18.99 -21.21
CA VAL A 152 -6.56 -19.17 -19.76
C VAL A 152 -5.51 -20.21 -19.36
N ASN A 153 -4.89 -19.98 -18.21
CA ASN A 153 -3.99 -20.92 -17.56
C ASN A 153 -4.43 -21.12 -16.11
N GLU A 154 -4.52 -22.38 -15.68
CA GLU A 154 -4.86 -22.75 -14.30
C GLU A 154 -3.64 -23.35 -13.61
N TYR A 155 -3.33 -22.86 -12.40
CA TYR A 155 -2.32 -23.46 -11.53
C TYR A 155 -2.85 -23.54 -10.10
N GLN A 156 -2.90 -24.75 -9.53
CA GLN A 156 -3.40 -24.99 -8.17
C GLN A 156 -4.79 -24.37 -7.89
N GLY A 157 -5.71 -24.44 -8.86
CA GLY A 157 -7.06 -23.88 -8.75
C GLY A 157 -7.14 -22.36 -8.96
N ARG A 158 -6.02 -21.68 -9.25
CA ARG A 158 -6.01 -20.26 -9.62
C ARG A 158 -5.94 -20.09 -11.12
N MET A 159 -6.91 -19.35 -11.66
CA MET A 159 -6.94 -18.96 -13.07
C MET A 159 -6.07 -17.72 -13.30
N SER A 160 -5.48 -17.65 -14.48
CA SER A 160 -4.66 -16.54 -14.97
C SER A 160 -4.80 -16.42 -16.48
N LEU A 161 -4.53 -15.25 -17.03
CA LEU A 161 -4.64 -15.00 -18.47
C LEU A 161 -3.24 -14.93 -19.11
N ASN A 162 -3.00 -15.70 -20.16
CA ASN A 162 -1.80 -15.63 -20.98
C ASN A 162 -2.10 -14.87 -22.28
N ILE A 163 -1.48 -13.71 -22.45
CA ILE A 163 -1.46 -12.97 -23.71
C ILE A 163 -0.33 -13.57 -24.54
N ASN A 164 -0.70 -14.31 -25.60
CA ASN A 164 0.27 -15.01 -26.44
C ASN A 164 0.88 -14.06 -27.48
N GLN A 165 1.98 -14.44 -28.13
CA GLN A 165 2.62 -13.60 -29.18
C GLN A 165 1.70 -13.23 -30.35
N GLY A 166 0.68 -14.06 -30.63
CA GLY A 166 -0.32 -13.80 -31.66
C GLY A 166 -1.59 -13.11 -31.15
N ALA A 167 -1.66 -12.77 -29.86
CA ALA A 167 -2.78 -12.03 -29.29
C ALA A 167 -2.64 -10.54 -29.61
N ARG A 168 -3.79 -9.88 -29.84
CA ARG A 168 -3.85 -8.44 -30.10
C ARG A 168 -4.28 -7.73 -28.81
N VAL A 169 -3.53 -6.72 -28.41
CA VAL A 169 -3.89 -5.83 -27.30
C VAL A 169 -4.16 -4.43 -27.85
N ALA A 170 -5.32 -3.88 -27.53
CA ALA A 170 -5.69 -2.50 -27.87
C ALA A 170 -5.92 -1.70 -26.60
N VAL A 171 -5.24 -0.56 -26.45
CA VAL A 171 -5.45 0.37 -25.33
C VAL A 171 -6.67 1.22 -25.65
N LEU A 172 -7.73 1.09 -24.83
CA LEU A 172 -8.97 1.84 -24.95
C LEU A 172 -8.94 3.14 -24.13
N ARG A 173 -8.23 3.12 -22.99
CA ARG A 173 -7.95 4.29 -22.15
C ARG A 173 -6.52 4.20 -21.63
N GLU A 174 -5.75 5.27 -21.77
CA GLU A 174 -4.38 5.32 -21.24
C GLU A 174 -4.40 5.37 -19.70
N GLY A 175 -3.43 4.70 -19.09
CA GLY A 175 -3.17 4.81 -17.66
C GLY A 175 -2.08 5.86 -17.41
N THR A 176 -2.16 6.58 -16.30
CA THR A 176 -1.19 7.62 -15.94
C THR A 176 -0.12 7.14 -14.96
N ARG A 177 -0.20 5.89 -14.50
CA ARG A 177 0.73 5.34 -13.51
C ARG A 177 1.99 4.79 -14.18
N PRO A 178 3.17 4.97 -13.58
CA PRO A 178 4.43 4.51 -14.15
C PRO A 178 4.49 2.98 -14.22
N VAL A 179 5.17 2.48 -15.26
CA VAL A 179 5.54 1.06 -15.39
C VAL A 179 6.88 0.86 -14.70
N THR A 180 6.95 -0.06 -13.74
CA THR A 180 8.22 -0.42 -13.13
C THR A 180 9.07 -1.16 -14.16
N GLN A 181 10.12 -0.49 -14.66
CA GLN A 181 11.11 -1.17 -15.49
C GLN A 181 11.95 -2.11 -14.61
N PRO A 182 12.34 -3.29 -15.13
CA PRO A 182 13.20 -4.19 -14.39
C PRO A 182 14.53 -3.47 -14.12
N GLY A 183 14.94 -3.44 -12.85
CA GLY A 183 16.25 -2.94 -12.47
C GLY A 183 16.44 -1.42 -12.35
N GLU A 184 15.45 -0.55 -12.55
CA GLU A 184 15.57 0.88 -12.18
C GLU A 184 15.17 1.08 -10.71
N PRO A 185 16.10 1.46 -9.81
CA PRO A 185 15.78 1.66 -8.40
C PRO A 185 14.86 2.86 -8.19
N ILE A 186 13.84 2.70 -7.34
CA ILE A 186 13.07 3.80 -6.77
C ILE A 186 13.49 4.06 -5.32
N ASP A 187 13.21 5.27 -4.86
CA ASP A 187 13.43 5.68 -3.47
C ASP A 187 12.38 5.05 -2.54
N ILE A 188 12.76 4.80 -1.28
CA ILE A 188 11.87 4.20 -0.27
C ILE A 188 10.62 5.05 -0.03
N ALA A 189 10.73 6.38 -0.07
CA ALA A 189 9.59 7.28 0.09
C ALA A 189 8.52 7.14 -1.02
N ASP A 190 8.92 6.68 -2.21
CA ASP A 190 8.05 6.54 -3.38
C ASP A 190 7.50 5.12 -3.56
N ILE A 191 7.72 4.24 -2.58
CA ILE A 191 7.26 2.85 -2.66
C ILE A 191 5.72 2.81 -2.72
N PRO A 192 5.13 2.18 -3.75
CA PRO A 192 3.68 2.07 -3.87
C PRO A 192 3.10 1.13 -2.81
N LYS A 193 1.79 1.22 -2.55
CA LYS A 193 1.10 0.31 -1.60
C LYS A 193 1.24 -1.17 -1.97
N ASP A 194 1.18 -1.50 -3.25
CA ASP A 194 1.36 -2.86 -3.74
C ASP A 194 2.07 -2.84 -5.11
N GLY A 195 2.79 -3.91 -5.43
CA GLY A 195 3.45 -4.06 -6.73
C GLY A 195 4.76 -4.80 -6.66
N TYR A 196 5.55 -4.73 -7.74
CA TYR A 196 6.94 -5.15 -7.75
C TYR A 196 7.82 -3.93 -7.97
N ILE A 197 8.93 -3.86 -7.24
CA ILE A 197 9.86 -2.74 -7.29
C ILE A 197 11.30 -3.21 -7.40
N CYS A 198 12.16 -2.30 -7.85
CA CYS A 198 13.59 -2.36 -7.63
C CYS A 198 13.98 -1.23 -6.68
N LEU A 199 14.89 -1.48 -5.74
CA LEU A 199 15.43 -0.44 -4.85
C LEU A 199 16.90 -0.72 -4.54
N VAL A 200 17.61 0.32 -4.12
CA VAL A 200 18.95 0.22 -3.54
C VAL A 200 18.88 0.72 -2.12
N GLY A 201 19.37 -0.08 -1.19
CA GLY A 201 19.34 0.33 0.21
C GLY A 201 20.32 -0.45 1.07
N ARG A 202 20.61 0.12 2.24
CA ARG A 202 21.49 -0.48 3.23
C ARG A 202 20.68 -1.29 4.24
N VAL A 203 21.13 -2.51 4.52
CA VAL A 203 20.52 -3.36 5.55
C VAL A 203 20.78 -2.74 6.92
N LEU A 204 19.73 -2.35 7.65
CA LEU A 204 19.84 -1.82 9.01
C LEU A 204 19.68 -2.90 10.08
N SER A 205 18.82 -3.87 9.82
CA SER A 205 18.55 -4.99 10.72
C SER A 205 18.27 -6.26 9.92
N SER A 206 18.58 -7.41 10.50
CA SER A 206 18.25 -8.72 9.95
C SER A 206 18.17 -9.72 11.11
N ARG A 207 17.08 -10.47 11.19
CA ARG A 207 16.87 -11.50 12.21
C ARG A 207 16.04 -12.66 11.68
N ASP A 208 16.40 -13.86 12.10
CA ASP A 208 15.58 -15.04 11.87
C ASP A 208 14.27 -14.94 12.67
N ASP A 209 13.18 -15.37 12.06
CA ASP A 209 11.84 -15.39 12.62
C ASP A 209 11.06 -16.61 12.13
N GLN A 210 9.97 -16.96 12.81
CA GLN A 210 9.11 -18.07 12.43
C GLN A 210 7.65 -17.66 12.37
N ILE A 211 7.02 -17.94 11.23
CA ILE A 211 5.57 -17.75 11.05
C ILE A 211 4.88 -19.10 11.30
N HIS A 212 4.15 -19.19 12.42
CA HIS A 212 3.29 -20.34 12.70
C HIS A 212 2.02 -20.27 11.85
N ARG A 213 1.69 -21.36 11.15
CA ARG A 213 0.46 -21.44 10.36
C ARG A 213 -0.75 -21.54 11.28
N LYS A 214 -1.84 -20.85 10.90
CA LYS A 214 -3.09 -20.79 11.69
C LYS A 214 -3.80 -22.15 11.81
N ASP A 215 -3.55 -23.06 10.86
CA ASP A 215 -4.11 -24.41 10.83
C ASP A 215 -3.31 -25.42 11.66
N GLY A 216 -2.26 -24.97 12.36
CA GLY A 216 -1.41 -25.83 13.19
C GLY A 216 -0.48 -26.75 12.40
N SER A 217 -0.39 -26.62 11.07
CA SER A 217 0.44 -27.49 10.22
C SER A 217 1.95 -27.19 10.27
N GLY A 218 2.39 -26.40 11.25
CA GLY A 218 3.80 -26.11 11.55
C GLY A 218 4.23 -24.66 11.29
N SER A 219 5.52 -24.41 11.38
CA SER A 219 6.16 -23.10 11.18
C SER A 219 6.74 -22.95 9.79
N ILE A 220 6.95 -21.70 9.37
CA ILE A 220 7.76 -21.32 8.20
C ILE A 220 8.87 -20.43 8.73
N ASP A 221 10.12 -20.84 8.51
CA ASP A 221 11.28 -20.00 8.79
C ASP A 221 11.31 -18.84 7.77
N VAL A 222 11.49 -17.64 8.28
CA VAL A 222 11.57 -16.41 7.49
C VAL A 222 12.65 -15.52 8.09
N VAL A 223 13.17 -14.57 7.30
CA VAL A 223 14.06 -13.53 7.82
C VAL A 223 13.32 -12.21 7.77
N ARG A 224 13.36 -11.45 8.87
CA ARG A 224 12.82 -10.09 8.94
C ARG A 224 13.93 -9.09 9.15
N GLY A 225 13.74 -7.89 8.63
CA GLY A 225 14.67 -6.80 8.88
C GLY A 225 14.21 -5.49 8.28
N ARG A 226 15.13 -4.54 8.21
CA ARG A 226 14.91 -3.20 7.66
C ARG A 226 15.98 -2.83 6.66
N ILE A 227 15.55 -2.07 5.67
CA ILE A 227 16.40 -1.45 4.67
C ILE A 227 16.15 0.05 4.69
N ALA A 228 17.21 0.82 4.45
CA ALA A 228 17.17 2.27 4.44
C ALA A 228 17.92 2.86 3.26
N ASP A 229 17.44 4.03 2.85
CA ASP A 229 18.11 4.99 2.00
C ASP A 229 17.99 6.38 2.62
N GLU A 230 18.37 7.43 1.88
CA GLU A 230 18.29 8.81 2.37
C GLU A 230 16.85 9.34 2.48
N THR A 231 15.87 8.64 1.89
CA THR A 231 14.46 9.05 1.85
C THR A 231 13.60 8.36 2.92
N GLY A 232 14.03 7.20 3.44
CA GLY A 232 13.25 6.52 4.46
C GLY A 232 13.78 5.15 4.89
N THR A 233 12.93 4.45 5.65
CA THR A 233 13.13 3.03 6.00
C THR A 233 11.90 2.20 5.69
N ILE A 234 12.13 0.97 5.23
CA ILE A 234 11.07 -0.01 4.99
C ILE A 234 11.44 -1.37 5.57
N GLY A 235 10.45 -2.04 6.15
CA GLY A 235 10.60 -3.41 6.64
C GLY A 235 10.58 -4.40 5.48
N PHE A 236 11.29 -5.52 5.65
CA PHE A 236 11.21 -6.65 4.73
C PHE A 236 10.91 -7.97 5.44
N LEU A 237 10.32 -8.88 4.67
CA LEU A 237 10.10 -10.28 4.98
C LEU A 237 10.68 -11.13 3.86
N SER A 238 11.75 -11.87 4.15
CA SER A 238 12.32 -12.84 3.24
C SER A 238 11.73 -14.22 3.49
N TRP A 239 11.13 -14.79 2.46
CA TRP A 239 10.64 -16.17 2.42
C TRP A 239 11.74 -17.17 2.01
N GLU A 240 12.88 -16.65 1.57
CA GLU A 240 14.09 -17.38 1.21
C GLU A 240 15.23 -17.02 2.19
N PRO A 241 16.29 -17.83 2.31
CA PRO A 241 17.46 -17.49 3.13
C PRO A 241 18.04 -16.13 2.73
N PHE A 242 18.22 -15.23 3.71
CA PHE A 242 18.81 -13.91 3.50
C PHE A 242 20.19 -13.88 4.16
N THR A 243 21.25 -13.79 3.34
CA THR A 243 22.64 -13.96 3.79
C THR A 243 23.45 -12.66 3.83
N HIS A 244 22.80 -11.51 3.61
CA HIS A 244 23.47 -10.21 3.66
C HIS A 244 23.55 -9.69 5.09
N GLU A 245 24.75 -9.29 5.51
CA GLU A 245 25.01 -8.76 6.85
C GLU A 245 24.44 -7.35 7.02
N VAL A 246 24.15 -6.97 8.27
CA VAL A 246 23.81 -5.59 8.63
C VAL A 246 24.93 -4.65 8.17
N GLY A 247 24.55 -3.55 7.52
CA GLY A 247 25.46 -2.59 6.89
C GLY A 247 25.76 -2.85 5.42
N SER A 248 25.40 -4.02 4.88
CA SER A 248 25.55 -4.31 3.45
C SER A 248 24.69 -3.36 2.62
N LEU A 249 25.28 -2.77 1.58
CA LEU A 249 24.54 -2.04 0.54
C LEU A 249 24.14 -3.02 -0.55
N ILE A 250 22.84 -3.12 -0.82
CA ILE A 250 22.27 -4.10 -1.74
C ILE A 250 21.32 -3.46 -2.72
N LYS A 251 21.32 -3.99 -3.94
CA LYS A 251 20.27 -3.75 -4.94
C LYS A 251 19.32 -4.93 -4.91
N ILE A 252 18.05 -4.64 -4.74
CA ILE A 252 16.98 -5.63 -4.73
C ILE A 252 16.10 -5.38 -5.93
N ASP A 253 15.97 -6.37 -6.80
CA ASP A 253 15.14 -6.31 -8.00
C ASP A 253 14.02 -7.35 -7.92
N GLY A 254 12.82 -6.94 -8.30
CA GLY A 254 11.61 -7.76 -8.20
C GLY A 254 11.19 -8.07 -6.75
N ALA A 255 11.41 -7.15 -5.81
CA ALA A 255 10.79 -7.25 -4.48
C ALA A 255 9.29 -6.98 -4.59
N GLN A 256 8.47 -7.86 -4.01
CA GLN A 256 7.03 -7.65 -3.96
C GLN A 256 6.68 -6.73 -2.80
N VAL A 257 5.99 -5.62 -3.04
CA VAL A 257 5.41 -4.80 -1.98
C VAL A 257 4.04 -5.37 -1.62
N LYS A 258 3.83 -5.62 -0.33
CA LYS A 258 2.51 -5.97 0.21
C LYS A 258 2.16 -5.01 1.32
N THR A 259 0.98 -4.41 1.25
CA THR A 259 0.45 -3.62 2.35
C THR A 259 -0.29 -4.49 3.36
N PHE A 260 0.09 -4.38 4.63
CA PHE A 260 -0.65 -4.95 5.76
C PHE A 260 -1.07 -3.84 6.71
N ARG A 261 -2.39 -3.63 6.85
CA ARG A 261 -2.97 -2.58 7.71
C ARG A 261 -2.40 -1.18 7.39
N ASP A 262 -2.37 -0.85 6.10
CA ASP A 262 -1.83 0.42 5.58
C ASP A 262 -0.32 0.64 5.80
N THR A 263 0.41 -0.37 6.27
CA THR A 263 1.88 -0.37 6.26
C THR A 263 2.42 -1.23 5.12
N PRO A 264 3.16 -0.65 4.15
CA PRO A 264 3.85 -1.41 3.12
C PRO A 264 5.06 -2.17 3.70
N GLU A 265 5.24 -3.43 3.28
CA GLU A 265 6.37 -4.29 3.64
C GLU A 265 6.92 -4.97 2.37
N LEU A 266 8.24 -4.99 2.23
CA LEU A 266 8.91 -5.70 1.14
C LEU A 266 8.87 -7.21 1.38
N ASN A 267 8.58 -7.97 0.35
CA ASN A 267 8.56 -9.42 0.39
C ASN A 267 9.57 -9.97 -0.61
N PHE A 268 10.58 -10.69 -0.11
CA PHE A 268 11.58 -11.34 -0.94
C PHE A 268 11.20 -12.81 -1.12
N GLY A 269 10.99 -13.20 -2.37
CA GLY A 269 10.66 -14.57 -2.74
C GLY A 269 11.64 -15.14 -3.76
N ARG A 270 11.31 -16.30 -4.32
CA ARG A 270 12.13 -17.02 -5.32
C ARG A 270 12.52 -16.21 -6.55
N THR A 271 11.76 -15.19 -6.88
CA THR A 271 11.98 -14.34 -8.06
C THR A 271 12.68 -13.03 -7.72
N THR A 272 12.93 -12.75 -6.45
CA THR A 272 13.63 -11.54 -6.02
C THR A 272 15.13 -11.75 -6.18
N LYS A 273 15.77 -10.85 -6.91
CA LYS A 273 17.22 -10.86 -7.13
C LYS A 273 17.85 -9.85 -6.19
N ILE A 274 18.74 -10.31 -5.32
CA ILE A 274 19.46 -9.45 -4.36
C ILE A 274 20.95 -9.54 -4.67
N GLU A 275 21.56 -8.40 -4.95
CA GLU A 275 22.98 -8.29 -5.32
C GLU A 275 23.67 -7.22 -4.49
N SER A 276 24.94 -7.43 -4.15
CA SER A 276 25.76 -6.39 -3.53
C SER A 276 25.87 -5.19 -4.46
N TYR A 277 25.67 -4.00 -3.91
CA TYR A 277 25.75 -2.74 -4.62
C TYR A 277 26.90 -1.90 -4.05
N HIS A 278 27.61 -1.21 -4.92
CA HIS A 278 28.83 -0.47 -4.55
C HIS A 278 28.62 1.01 -4.85
N ASP A 279 28.43 1.78 -3.79
CA ASP A 279 28.44 3.24 -3.83
C ASP A 279 29.09 3.74 -2.55
N ALA A 280 30.23 4.42 -2.71
CA ALA A 280 31.02 4.95 -1.59
C ALA A 280 30.37 6.19 -0.97
N ASN A 281 29.49 6.88 -1.69
CA ASN A 281 28.80 8.06 -1.20
C ASN A 281 27.51 7.72 -0.44
N PHE A 282 27.04 6.47 -0.55
CA PHE A 282 25.82 6.03 0.13
C PHE A 282 26.00 6.05 1.66
N ALA A 283 25.07 6.72 2.34
CA ALA A 283 25.07 6.90 3.80
C ALA A 283 25.33 5.58 4.56
N ASN A 284 26.13 5.63 5.63
CA ASN A 284 26.39 4.47 6.49
C ASN A 284 25.23 4.17 7.44
N VAL A 285 25.29 3.05 8.17
CA VAL A 285 24.24 2.63 9.11
C VAL A 285 23.96 3.68 10.18
N GLU A 286 25.00 4.29 10.74
CA GLU A 286 24.85 5.29 11.81
C GLU A 286 24.09 6.54 11.32
N LYS A 287 24.49 7.09 10.17
CA LYS A 287 23.82 8.23 9.53
C LYS A 287 22.37 7.87 9.22
N LEU A 288 22.12 6.72 8.59
CA LEU A 288 20.78 6.27 8.22
C LEU A 288 19.89 6.04 9.45
N ASN A 289 20.40 5.42 10.52
CA ASN A 289 19.63 5.24 11.76
C ASN A 289 19.27 6.58 12.39
N SER A 290 20.20 7.54 12.44
CA SER A 290 19.94 8.86 13.01
C SER A 290 18.90 9.67 12.22
N GLN A 291 18.87 9.50 10.89
CA GLN A 291 17.94 10.21 10.00
C GLN A 291 16.56 9.54 9.93
N ASN A 292 16.48 8.24 10.22
CA ASN A 292 15.27 7.43 10.05
C ASN A 292 14.62 6.98 11.37
N LEU A 293 14.89 7.67 12.47
CA LEU A 293 14.10 7.53 13.69
C LEU A 293 12.68 8.03 13.40
N LYS A 294 11.69 7.17 13.68
CA LYS A 294 10.29 7.58 13.52
C LYS A 294 9.87 8.41 14.70
N SER A 295 9.15 9.49 14.44
CA SER A 295 8.38 10.20 15.45
C SER A 295 7.00 9.55 15.64
N ILE A 296 6.29 9.90 16.72
CA ILE A 296 4.93 9.41 17.00
C ILE A 296 3.98 9.73 15.84
N SER A 297 4.10 10.90 15.22
CA SER A 297 3.28 11.29 14.06
C SER A 297 3.48 10.43 12.80
N GLN A 298 4.56 9.65 12.74
CA GLN A 298 4.92 8.78 11.61
C GLN A 298 4.60 7.28 11.86
N LEU A 299 3.96 6.96 12.99
CA LEU A 299 3.62 5.59 13.38
C LEU A 299 2.32 5.12 12.71
N THR A 300 2.40 4.08 11.89
CA THR A 300 1.24 3.49 11.20
C THR A 300 0.80 2.16 11.85
N ASP A 301 -0.49 1.79 11.75
CA ASP A 301 -0.95 0.48 12.24
C ASP A 301 -0.20 -0.64 11.51
N GLY A 302 0.17 -1.69 12.24
CA GLY A 302 0.88 -2.82 11.66
C GLY A 302 2.36 -2.56 11.38
N ALA A 303 2.88 -1.35 11.64
CA ALA A 303 4.31 -1.09 11.55
C ALA A 303 5.10 -2.06 12.44
N ARG A 304 6.21 -2.54 11.93
CA ARG A 304 7.11 -3.48 12.61
C ARG A 304 8.53 -2.96 12.53
N ASP A 305 9.33 -3.44 13.46
CA ASP A 305 10.75 -3.13 13.56
C ASP A 305 11.03 -1.62 13.70
N VAL A 306 10.11 -0.89 14.34
CA VAL A 306 10.17 0.55 14.50
C VAL A 306 11.29 0.93 15.48
N GLU A 307 12.01 1.99 15.13
CA GLU A 307 12.94 2.69 16.03
C GLU A 307 12.44 4.11 16.29
N THR A 308 12.38 4.48 17.57
CA THR A 308 11.88 5.80 18.00
C THR A 308 12.44 6.17 19.37
N VAL A 309 12.46 7.45 19.71
CA VAL A 309 12.80 7.96 21.04
C VAL A 309 11.58 8.64 21.61
N VAL A 310 11.15 8.21 22.80
CA VAL A 310 9.94 8.70 23.45
C VAL A 310 10.20 8.92 24.94
N GLN A 311 9.39 9.78 25.57
CA GLN A 311 9.32 9.90 27.02
C GLN A 311 8.09 9.15 27.52
N ILE A 312 8.28 8.25 28.48
CA ILE A 312 7.21 7.58 29.21
C ILE A 312 6.73 8.54 30.30
N THR A 313 5.46 8.89 30.26
CA THR A 313 4.83 9.82 31.22
C THR A 313 3.92 9.09 32.22
N GLU A 314 3.35 7.96 31.81
CA GLU A 314 2.52 7.09 32.66
C GLU A 314 2.95 5.63 32.46
N TRP A 315 2.94 4.81 33.51
CA TRP A 315 3.24 3.38 33.41
C TRP A 315 2.60 2.57 34.53
N GLU A 316 1.73 1.61 34.17
CA GLU A 316 0.97 0.81 35.13
C GLU A 316 1.01 -0.68 34.79
N LYS A 317 1.04 -1.55 35.81
CA LYS A 317 0.92 -3.00 35.68
C LYS A 317 -0.53 -3.43 35.88
N ARG A 318 -1.09 -4.15 34.90
CA ARG A 318 -2.37 -4.84 35.02
C ARG A 318 -2.17 -6.36 34.99
N SER A 319 -2.75 -7.05 35.97
CA SER A 319 -2.81 -8.52 36.01
C SER A 319 -4.18 -9.00 35.53
N PHE A 320 -4.20 -10.04 34.71
CA PHE A 320 -5.43 -10.68 34.26
C PHE A 320 -5.21 -12.18 34.03
N THR A 321 -6.29 -12.95 34.11
CA THR A 321 -6.25 -14.40 33.83
C THR A 321 -6.72 -14.65 32.41
N LYS A 322 -5.94 -15.40 31.63
CA LYS A 322 -6.31 -15.87 30.29
C LYS A 322 -5.95 -17.34 30.17
N ASP A 323 -6.91 -18.15 29.74
CA ASP A 323 -6.75 -19.60 29.59
C ASP A 323 -6.30 -20.32 30.90
N GLY A 324 -6.68 -19.77 32.06
CA GLY A 324 -6.29 -20.29 33.38
C GLY A 324 -4.90 -19.85 33.87
N GLU A 325 -4.13 -19.14 33.05
CA GLU A 325 -2.82 -18.61 33.41
C GLU A 325 -2.92 -17.13 33.80
N GLU A 326 -2.20 -16.73 34.86
CA GLU A 326 -2.02 -15.32 35.19
C GLU A 326 -1.04 -14.69 34.18
N ARG A 327 -1.46 -13.58 33.57
CA ARG A 327 -0.63 -12.79 32.68
C ARG A 327 -0.58 -11.34 33.16
N HIS A 328 0.51 -10.68 32.83
CA HIS A 328 0.73 -9.29 33.16
C HIS A 328 0.87 -8.48 31.87
N LEU A 329 0.28 -7.29 31.88
CA LEU A 329 0.43 -6.29 30.83
C LEU A 329 0.83 -4.98 31.50
N TRP A 330 2.00 -4.47 31.14
CA TRP A 330 2.37 -3.10 31.48
C TRP A 330 1.86 -2.19 30.37
N SER A 331 1.30 -1.06 30.74
CA SER A 331 0.80 -0.08 29.77
C SER A 331 0.82 1.32 30.33
N GLY A 332 0.99 2.30 29.45
CA GLY A 332 0.87 3.70 29.82
C GLY A 332 0.97 4.63 28.61
N GLN A 333 1.27 5.90 28.88
CA GLN A 333 1.36 6.96 27.88
C GLN A 333 2.81 7.29 27.58
N ILE A 334 3.08 7.52 26.31
CA ILE A 334 4.35 7.97 25.79
C ILE A 334 4.16 9.21 24.92
N ALA A 335 5.19 10.03 24.85
CA ALA A 335 5.16 11.30 24.16
C ALA A 335 6.51 11.61 23.51
N ASP A 336 6.44 12.35 22.41
CA ASP A 336 7.56 13.04 21.77
C ASP A 336 7.07 14.42 21.30
N PRO A 337 7.94 15.30 20.76
CA PRO A 337 7.52 16.63 20.31
C PRO A 337 6.44 16.64 19.21
N THR A 338 6.17 15.50 18.57
CA THR A 338 5.22 15.34 17.46
C THR A 338 3.87 14.75 17.87
N GLY A 339 3.73 14.29 19.13
CA GLY A 339 2.45 13.92 19.71
C GLY A 339 2.54 12.94 20.86
N ARG A 340 1.38 12.37 21.21
CA ARG A 340 1.23 11.37 22.26
C ARG A 340 0.60 10.09 21.72
N CYS A 341 1.02 8.96 22.24
CA CYS A 341 0.41 7.66 21.95
C CYS A 341 0.57 6.71 23.13
N ARG A 342 -0.01 5.50 23.01
CA ARG A 342 0.09 4.50 24.07
C ARG A 342 1.28 3.60 23.85
N MET A 343 1.83 3.09 24.95
CA MET A 343 2.79 2.01 24.93
C MET A 343 2.33 0.87 25.82
N SER A 344 2.61 -0.36 25.40
CA SER A 344 2.35 -1.58 26.15
C SER A 344 3.53 -2.54 26.10
N ALA A 345 3.76 -3.28 27.18
CA ALA A 345 4.82 -4.29 27.27
C ALA A 345 4.30 -5.58 27.90
N TRP A 346 4.72 -6.71 27.34
CA TRP A 346 4.38 -8.05 27.84
C TRP A 346 5.38 -8.58 28.87
N GLN A 347 6.50 -7.89 29.04
CA GLN A 347 7.51 -8.15 30.05
C GLN A 347 7.69 -6.91 30.93
N GLN A 348 8.16 -7.12 32.15
CA GLN A 348 8.57 -6.02 33.00
C GLN A 348 9.80 -5.33 32.38
N LEU A 349 9.67 -4.02 32.15
CA LEU A 349 10.77 -3.19 31.70
C LEU A 349 11.66 -2.80 32.89
N PRO A 350 12.94 -2.42 32.67
CA PRO A 350 13.85 -2.01 33.73
C PRO A 350 13.56 -0.58 34.24
N LEU A 351 12.29 -0.28 34.55
CA LEU A 351 11.82 1.00 35.05
C LEU A 351 10.64 0.81 36.00
N GLU A 352 10.55 1.65 37.03
CA GLU A 352 9.44 1.69 37.97
C GLU A 352 8.60 2.96 37.75
N SER A 353 7.35 2.96 38.20
CA SER A 353 6.46 4.12 38.03
C SER A 353 6.94 5.37 38.76
N THR A 354 7.80 5.23 39.76
CA THR A 354 8.44 6.33 40.49
C THR A 354 9.56 7.03 39.72
N ASP A 355 10.06 6.41 38.66
CA ASP A 355 11.15 6.96 37.86
C ASP A 355 10.64 7.95 36.80
N LEU A 356 9.31 8.02 36.61
CA LEU A 356 8.68 8.81 35.55
C LEU A 356 8.80 10.33 35.82
N PRO A 357 8.98 11.15 34.77
CA PRO A 357 9.08 10.75 33.36
C PRO A 357 10.46 10.19 32.98
N VAL A 358 10.49 9.14 32.14
CA VAL A 358 11.74 8.50 31.67
C VAL A 358 11.84 8.56 30.15
N THR A 359 12.97 9.03 29.62
CA THR A 359 13.25 8.96 28.18
C THR A 359 13.84 7.61 27.82
N VAL A 360 13.28 6.98 26.79
CA VAL A 360 13.74 5.69 26.27
C VAL A 360 13.92 5.72 24.76
N LYS A 361 14.94 5.02 24.28
CA LYS A 361 15.06 4.60 22.88
C LYS A 361 14.44 3.22 22.74
N LEU A 362 13.49 3.11 21.81
CA LEU A 362 12.82 1.87 21.45
C LEU A 362 13.44 1.33 20.17
N THR A 363 13.78 0.04 20.14
CA THR A 363 14.38 -0.62 18.98
C THR A 363 13.62 -1.87 18.58
N GLY A 364 13.24 -1.94 17.31
CA GLY A 364 12.59 -3.12 16.73
C GLY A 364 11.16 -3.36 17.23
N VAL A 365 10.50 -2.36 17.81
CA VAL A 365 9.15 -2.48 18.37
C VAL A 365 8.10 -2.55 17.27
N ARG A 366 6.88 -2.94 17.62
CA ARG A 366 5.76 -2.98 16.67
C ARG A 366 4.66 -2.02 17.08
N VAL A 367 3.87 -1.57 16.10
CA VAL A 367 2.75 -0.68 16.29
C VAL A 367 1.45 -1.44 16.00
N ARG A 368 0.48 -1.29 16.90
CA ARG A 368 -0.88 -1.78 16.73
C ARG A 368 -1.83 -0.63 17.00
N ALA A 369 -2.66 -0.26 16.05
CA ALA A 369 -3.67 0.75 16.33
C ALA A 369 -4.74 0.20 17.28
N TRP A 370 -5.08 0.99 18.30
CA TRP A 370 -6.23 0.79 19.16
C TRP A 370 -7.20 1.96 18.98
N GLN A 371 -8.41 1.66 18.52
CA GLN A 371 -9.41 2.69 18.17
C GLN A 371 -8.84 3.76 17.22
N GLY A 372 -8.06 3.33 16.23
CA GLY A 372 -7.43 4.20 15.24
C GLY A 372 -6.10 4.82 15.67
N ILE A 373 -5.74 4.79 16.96
CA ILE A 373 -4.54 5.46 17.48
C ILE A 373 -3.39 4.44 17.61
N PRO A 374 -2.19 4.72 17.08
CA PRO A 374 -1.00 3.89 17.28
C PRO A 374 -0.76 3.55 18.76
N ASP A 375 -0.55 2.27 19.06
CA ASP A 375 -0.08 1.75 20.35
C ASP A 375 1.22 1.00 20.10
N ILE A 376 2.33 1.48 20.66
CA ILE A 376 3.62 0.80 20.58
C ILE A 376 3.58 -0.42 21.50
N THR A 377 3.81 -1.60 20.93
CA THR A 377 3.98 -2.84 21.67
C THR A 377 5.46 -3.21 21.76
N VAL A 378 5.96 -3.30 22.98
CA VAL A 378 7.27 -3.83 23.34
C VAL A 378 7.11 -5.31 23.69
N ASP A 379 7.77 -6.18 22.94
CA ASP A 379 7.66 -7.63 23.12
C ASP A 379 8.73 -8.17 24.10
N LYS A 380 9.91 -7.55 24.15
CA LYS A 380 11.05 -7.95 24.99
C LYS A 380 11.70 -6.73 25.66
N ALA A 381 12.26 -6.93 26.86
CA ALA A 381 12.90 -5.86 27.61
C ALA A 381 14.18 -5.29 26.94
N ASP A 382 14.87 -6.08 26.11
CA ASP A 382 16.06 -5.66 25.36
C ASP A 382 15.78 -4.65 24.23
N GLN A 383 14.50 -4.43 23.92
CA GLN A 383 14.06 -3.42 22.95
C GLN A 383 14.03 -2.01 23.53
N VAL A 384 14.29 -1.85 24.83
CA VAL A 384 14.18 -0.58 25.56
C VAL A 384 15.54 -0.21 26.14
N GLU A 385 16.07 0.92 25.70
CA GLU A 385 17.28 1.55 26.24
C GLU A 385 16.90 2.85 26.94
N ILE A 386 17.22 2.99 28.23
CA ILE A 386 16.98 4.24 28.96
C ILE A 386 18.04 5.26 28.57
N LEU A 387 17.60 6.45 28.16
CA LEU A 387 18.48 7.56 27.81
C LEU A 387 18.64 8.50 29.00
N SER A 388 19.85 9.02 29.18
CA SER A 388 20.15 10.01 30.22
C SER A 388 19.55 11.39 29.94
N SER A 389 19.26 11.69 28.67
CA SER A 389 18.68 12.94 28.21
C SER A 389 17.84 12.73 26.97
N ALA A 390 16.84 13.58 26.79
CA ALA A 390 16.04 13.61 25.58
C ALA A 390 16.79 14.28 24.42
N PRO A 391 16.50 13.92 23.16
CA PRO A 391 17.07 14.59 21.98
C PRO A 391 16.38 15.93 21.66
N TRP A 392 15.42 16.36 22.49
CA TRP A 392 14.70 17.64 22.38
C TRP A 392 14.91 18.49 23.63
N ASP A 393 14.47 19.74 23.55
CA ASP A 393 14.63 20.72 24.64
C ASP A 393 13.96 20.26 25.93
N SER A 394 14.65 20.42 27.06
CA SER A 394 14.17 20.03 28.39
C SER A 394 12.97 20.84 28.85
N ASP A 395 12.72 22.00 28.23
CA ASP A 395 11.61 22.89 28.57
C ASP A 395 10.25 22.41 28.01
N ILE A 396 10.24 21.37 27.16
CA ILE A 396 9.00 20.81 26.59
C ILE A 396 8.28 19.93 27.62
N ASP A 397 7.13 20.39 28.12
CA ASP A 397 6.22 19.57 28.94
C ASP A 397 5.41 18.60 28.07
N LEU A 398 6.00 17.45 27.76
CA LEU A 398 5.39 16.41 26.95
C LEU A 398 4.13 15.77 27.55
N ALA A 399 3.89 15.90 28.86
CA ALA A 399 2.68 15.35 29.48
C ALA A 399 1.43 16.13 29.01
N ASN A 400 1.56 17.45 28.87
CA ASN A 400 0.49 18.35 28.44
C ASN A 400 0.69 18.89 27.02
N HIS A 401 1.76 18.49 26.33
CA HIS A 401 2.10 18.98 25.01
C HIS A 401 0.96 18.79 24.01
N VAL A 402 0.68 19.86 23.29
CA VAL A 402 -0.26 19.93 22.19
C VAL A 402 0.53 20.30 20.95
N VAL A 403 0.34 19.52 19.90
CA VAL A 403 1.06 19.69 18.65
C VAL A 403 0.18 20.49 17.70
N GLU A 404 0.55 21.75 17.50
CA GLU A 404 -0.01 22.58 16.45
C GLU A 404 0.43 22.03 15.09
N ALA A 405 -0.53 21.59 14.29
CA ALA A 405 -0.29 21.09 12.94
C ALA A 405 -1.40 21.57 12.00
N GLY A 406 -1.04 21.89 10.76
CA GLY A 406 -2.01 22.26 9.75
C GLY A 406 -2.97 21.12 9.44
N LEU A 407 -4.20 21.45 9.02
CA LEU A 407 -5.22 20.45 8.74
C LEU A 407 -4.77 19.46 7.65
N SER A 408 -4.11 19.94 6.59
CA SER A 408 -3.52 19.10 5.54
C SER A 408 -2.51 18.09 6.10
N ASP A 409 -1.63 18.51 7.00
CA ASP A 409 -0.66 17.61 7.64
C ASP A 409 -1.36 16.59 8.54
N ILE A 410 -2.37 17.02 9.30
CA ILE A 410 -3.18 16.12 10.11
C ILE A 410 -3.82 15.06 9.23
N VAL A 411 -4.58 15.44 8.20
CA VAL A 411 -5.35 14.52 7.35
C VAL A 411 -4.45 13.51 6.63
N ASN A 412 -3.23 13.92 6.25
CA ASN A 412 -2.27 13.09 5.53
C ASN A 412 -1.25 12.37 6.44
N SER A 413 -1.36 12.50 7.76
CA SER A 413 -0.47 11.85 8.74
C SER A 413 -1.10 10.59 9.34
N ALA A 414 -0.39 9.95 10.28
CA ALA A 414 -1.01 8.93 11.11
C ALA A 414 -1.89 9.55 12.21
N SER A 415 -2.89 8.79 12.66
CA SER A 415 -3.68 9.12 13.85
C SER A 415 -2.80 9.37 15.07
N ARG A 416 -3.13 10.38 15.89
CA ARG A 416 -2.36 10.74 17.09
C ARG A 416 -3.21 11.47 18.12
N VAL A 417 -2.70 11.57 19.34
CA VAL A 417 -3.34 12.27 20.46
C VAL A 417 -2.56 13.54 20.79
N GLY A 418 -3.28 14.56 21.24
CA GLY A 418 -2.70 15.83 21.65
C GLY A 418 -2.34 16.70 20.47
N ILE A 419 -3.24 16.81 19.50
CA ILE A 419 -3.10 17.72 18.35
C ILE A 419 -3.98 18.94 18.53
N GLU A 420 -3.56 20.04 17.94
CA GLU A 420 -4.38 21.22 17.69
C GLU A 420 -4.26 21.60 16.21
N THR A 421 -5.40 21.89 15.59
CA THR A 421 -5.49 22.32 14.19
C THR A 421 -6.62 23.33 14.05
N SER A 422 -6.55 24.17 13.02
CA SER A 422 -7.65 25.07 12.66
C SER A 422 -8.29 24.65 11.34
N GLY A 423 -9.51 25.16 11.11
CA GLY A 423 -10.20 25.08 9.82
C GLY A 423 -11.53 25.81 9.86
N THR A 424 -12.06 26.16 8.69
CA THR A 424 -13.34 26.84 8.54
C THR A 424 -14.49 25.84 8.67
N VAL A 425 -15.47 26.12 9.53
CA VAL A 425 -16.65 25.25 9.68
C VAL A 425 -17.54 25.37 8.43
N VAL A 426 -17.62 24.30 7.66
CA VAL A 426 -18.42 24.24 6.41
C VAL A 426 -19.72 23.46 6.57
N SER A 427 -19.87 22.67 7.63
CA SER A 427 -21.10 21.92 7.90
C SER A 427 -21.30 21.67 9.40
N VAL A 428 -22.56 21.75 9.82
CA VAL A 428 -23.04 21.32 11.16
C VAL A 428 -24.12 20.26 10.96
N ARG A 429 -23.91 19.06 11.51
CA ARG A 429 -24.87 17.95 11.39
C ARG A 429 -26.08 18.15 12.30
N GLU A 430 -27.20 17.58 11.88
CA GLU A 430 -28.50 17.63 12.57
C GLU A 430 -28.51 16.95 13.94
N ASP A 431 -27.57 16.03 14.17
CA ASP A 431 -27.40 15.33 15.44
C ASP A 431 -26.46 16.05 16.43
N SER A 432 -26.28 17.37 16.23
CA SER A 432 -25.58 18.29 17.13
C SER A 432 -26.52 18.86 18.19
N GLY A 433 -26.01 19.08 19.41
CA GLY A 433 -26.78 19.47 20.58
C GLY A 433 -26.97 18.30 21.54
N ILE A 434 -28.17 18.18 22.11
CA ILE A 434 -28.50 17.09 23.03
C ILE A 434 -28.72 15.78 22.28
N ILE A 435 -28.15 14.72 22.83
CA ILE A 435 -28.28 13.34 22.37
C ILE A 435 -28.59 12.42 23.55
N MET A 436 -29.11 11.23 23.25
CA MET A 436 -29.32 10.17 24.24
C MET A 436 -28.30 9.06 24.03
N ARG A 437 -27.72 8.54 25.11
CA ARG A 437 -26.76 7.43 25.08
C ARG A 437 -27.22 6.27 25.94
N CYS A 438 -27.05 5.06 25.44
CA CYS A 438 -27.25 3.84 26.21
C CYS A 438 -26.34 3.84 27.44
N VAL A 439 -26.88 3.59 28.63
CA VAL A 439 -26.09 3.56 29.88
C VAL A 439 -25.08 2.40 29.91
N GLU A 440 -25.36 1.31 29.18
CA GLU A 440 -24.50 0.12 29.16
C GLU A 440 -23.30 0.30 28.21
N CYS A 441 -23.56 0.67 26.95
CA CYS A 441 -22.51 0.69 25.92
C CYS A 441 -22.09 2.11 25.48
N ARG A 442 -22.73 3.16 26.01
CA ARG A 442 -22.48 4.58 25.72
C ARG A 442 -22.66 5.00 24.25
N ARG A 443 -23.22 4.14 23.40
CA ARG A 443 -23.59 4.51 22.02
C ARG A 443 -24.84 5.38 22.01
N VAL A 444 -24.93 6.23 20.99
CA VAL A 444 -26.11 7.09 20.77
C VAL A 444 -27.32 6.21 20.47
N THR A 445 -28.42 6.46 21.17
CA THR A 445 -29.70 5.78 20.98
C THR A 445 -30.62 6.62 20.09
N ARG A 446 -31.52 5.95 19.36
CA ARG A 446 -32.57 6.59 18.56
C ARG A 446 -33.90 6.00 18.98
N ASP A 447 -34.86 6.84 19.33
CA ASP A 447 -36.19 6.43 19.81
C ASP A 447 -36.15 5.42 20.98
N GLY A 448 -35.10 5.48 21.80
CA GLY A 448 -34.87 4.59 22.94
C GLY A 448 -34.21 3.25 22.58
N GLU A 449 -33.83 3.02 21.33
CA GLU A 449 -33.19 1.79 20.87
C GLU A 449 -31.67 1.98 20.67
N CYS A 450 -30.92 0.93 20.99
CA CYS A 450 -29.47 0.87 20.78
C CYS A 450 -29.14 0.12 19.49
N SER A 451 -28.20 0.64 18.70
CA SER A 451 -27.72 -0.03 17.49
C SER A 451 -26.72 -1.17 17.75
N PHE A 452 -26.33 -1.40 19.00
CA PHE A 452 -25.38 -2.45 19.35
C PHE A 452 -26.09 -3.79 19.57
N ALA A 453 -25.68 -4.83 18.85
CA ALA A 453 -26.29 -6.16 18.94
C ALA A 453 -26.29 -6.77 20.35
N GLY A 454 -25.37 -6.32 21.24
CA GLY A 454 -25.32 -6.75 22.63
C GLY A 454 -26.35 -6.07 23.55
N CYS A 455 -27.01 -5.00 23.10
CA CYS A 455 -28.06 -4.30 23.83
C CYS A 455 -29.38 -4.48 23.08
N VAL A 456 -30.24 -5.39 23.54
CA VAL A 456 -31.46 -5.76 22.81
C VAL A 456 -32.68 -4.99 23.34
N GLY A 457 -33.42 -4.34 22.44
CA GLY A 457 -34.67 -3.66 22.74
C GLY A 457 -34.50 -2.22 23.21
N LYS A 458 -35.52 -1.71 23.93
CA LYS A 458 -35.44 -0.39 24.55
C LYS A 458 -34.43 -0.42 25.69
N VAL A 459 -33.44 0.45 25.59
CA VAL A 459 -32.36 0.56 26.57
C VAL A 459 -32.56 1.79 27.44
N GLU A 460 -32.17 1.68 28.70
CA GLU A 460 -32.02 2.86 29.55
C GLU A 460 -30.99 3.80 28.92
N SER A 461 -31.37 5.07 28.79
CA SER A 461 -30.59 6.08 28.11
C SER A 461 -30.39 7.29 29.02
N GLN A 462 -29.18 7.84 29.01
CA GLN A 462 -28.83 9.08 29.67
C GLN A 462 -28.59 10.19 28.65
N GLN A 463 -28.91 11.43 29.05
CA GLN A 463 -28.67 12.61 28.24
C GLN A 463 -27.18 12.91 28.15
N ASP A 464 -26.73 13.36 26.98
CA ASP A 464 -25.39 13.85 26.72
C ASP A 464 -25.43 14.99 25.68
N VAL A 465 -24.31 15.69 25.50
CA VAL A 465 -24.17 16.77 24.50
C VAL A 465 -23.01 16.45 23.57
N ARG A 466 -23.19 16.71 22.27
CA ARG A 466 -22.09 16.71 21.30
C ARG A 466 -22.34 17.71 20.20
N LEU A 467 -21.28 18.18 19.55
CA LEU A 467 -21.39 18.83 18.24
C LEU A 467 -20.69 17.97 17.19
N ARG A 468 -21.29 17.87 16.01
CA ARG A 468 -20.69 17.14 14.89
C ARG A 468 -20.59 18.07 13.68
N LEU A 469 -19.37 18.44 13.36
CA LEU A 469 -19.02 19.46 12.38
C LEU A 469 -18.17 18.87 11.26
N VAL A 470 -17.97 19.65 10.21
CA VAL A 470 -16.90 19.45 9.22
C VAL A 470 -16.12 20.76 9.14
N ILE A 471 -14.80 20.68 9.26
CA ILE A 471 -13.88 21.79 9.02
C ILE A 471 -13.13 21.58 7.71
N ASP A 472 -12.77 22.69 7.07
CA ASP A 472 -12.12 22.74 5.76
C ASP A 472 -11.00 23.79 5.78
N ASN A 473 -9.90 23.53 5.08
CA ASN A 473 -8.79 24.46 4.91
C ASN A 473 -8.49 24.74 3.43
N GLU A 474 -9.50 24.67 2.56
CA GLU A 474 -9.42 24.80 1.10
C GLU A 474 -8.75 23.63 0.35
N GLU A 475 -7.89 22.86 1.02
CA GLU A 475 -7.21 21.69 0.45
C GLU A 475 -7.87 20.37 0.86
N VAL A 476 -8.20 20.24 2.14
CA VAL A 476 -8.75 19.02 2.74
C VAL A 476 -9.89 19.33 3.71
N THR A 477 -10.73 18.32 3.96
CA THR A 477 -11.80 18.38 4.96
C THR A 477 -11.57 17.36 6.06
N ALA A 478 -11.98 17.68 7.29
CA ALA A 478 -12.03 16.73 8.40
C ALA A 478 -13.37 16.78 9.13
N SER A 479 -13.88 15.61 9.52
CA SER A 479 -15.04 15.51 10.42
C SER A 479 -14.60 15.83 11.85
N VAL A 480 -15.32 16.70 12.55
CA VAL A 480 -15.03 17.02 13.96
C VAL A 480 -16.17 16.58 14.85
N LEU A 481 -15.86 15.80 15.88
CA LEU A 481 -16.78 15.42 16.94
C LEU A 481 -16.34 16.08 18.24
N ILE A 482 -17.06 17.12 18.67
CA ILE A 482 -16.76 17.87 19.89
C ILE A 482 -17.52 17.23 21.05
N ASN A 483 -16.80 16.91 22.13
CA ASN A 483 -17.37 16.32 23.34
C ASN A 483 -18.27 17.33 24.11
N LYS A 484 -18.95 16.85 25.16
CA LYS A 484 -19.88 17.66 25.96
C LYS A 484 -19.25 18.93 26.54
N ASP A 485 -18.12 18.81 27.22
CA ASP A 485 -17.52 19.94 27.93
C ASP A 485 -17.02 21.02 26.96
N ALA A 486 -16.34 20.60 25.88
CA ALA A 486 -15.89 21.50 24.82
C ALA A 486 -17.07 22.13 24.05
N ALA A 487 -18.13 21.37 23.78
CA ALA A 487 -19.31 21.89 23.10
C ALA A 487 -20.03 22.97 23.92
N LEU A 488 -20.21 22.73 25.23
CA LEU A 488 -20.84 23.68 26.13
C LEU A 488 -19.99 24.95 26.30
N LYS A 489 -18.67 24.81 26.37
CA LYS A 489 -17.71 25.93 26.39
C LYS A 489 -17.77 26.74 25.10
N LEU A 490 -17.68 26.09 23.94
CA LEU A 490 -17.72 26.72 22.61
C LEU A 490 -19.02 27.51 22.39
N MET A 491 -20.15 26.94 22.79
CA MET A 491 -21.47 27.58 22.68
C MET A 491 -21.78 28.55 23.84
N ASN A 492 -20.86 28.69 24.79
CA ASN A 492 -21.02 29.52 26.00
C ASN A 492 -22.37 29.29 26.70
N THR A 493 -22.74 28.02 26.89
CA THR A 493 -24.04 27.62 27.44
C THR A 493 -23.91 26.50 28.46
N THR A 494 -25.01 26.11 29.09
CA THR A 494 -25.09 24.93 29.95
C THR A 494 -26.04 23.91 29.34
N GLU A 495 -25.84 22.64 29.70
CA GLU A 495 -26.73 21.56 29.25
C GLU A 495 -28.21 21.85 29.57
N VAL A 496 -28.50 22.41 30.76
CA VAL A 496 -29.86 22.79 31.15
C VAL A 496 -30.42 23.90 30.27
N LYS A 497 -29.61 24.90 29.90
CA LYS A 497 -30.05 25.99 29.01
C LYS A 497 -30.27 25.47 27.59
N MET A 498 -29.38 24.62 27.10
CA MET A 498 -29.51 23.94 25.81
C MET A 498 -30.78 23.08 25.76
N ALA A 499 -31.06 22.30 26.80
CA ALA A 499 -32.28 21.50 26.91
C ALA A 499 -33.54 22.36 26.85
N LYS A 500 -33.56 23.46 27.59
CA LYS A 500 -34.69 24.41 27.57
C LYS A 500 -34.88 25.08 26.22
N ALA A 501 -33.80 25.44 25.53
CA ALA A 501 -33.89 26.01 24.18
C ALA A 501 -34.50 24.99 23.21
N ILE A 502 -34.02 23.74 23.23
CA ILE A 502 -34.54 22.65 22.41
C ILE A 502 -36.01 22.33 22.75
N GLU A 503 -36.40 22.37 24.02
CA GLU A 503 -37.79 22.14 24.46
C GLU A 503 -38.74 23.25 23.96
N ASN A 504 -38.27 24.51 23.94
CA ASN A 504 -39.08 25.65 23.54
C ASN A 504 -39.19 25.84 22.01
N GLU A 505 -38.08 25.62 21.29
CA GLU A 505 -37.93 25.97 19.87
C GLU A 505 -37.87 24.74 18.95
N GLY A 506 -37.56 23.57 19.51
CA GLY A 506 -37.35 22.32 18.79
C GLY A 506 -35.89 22.06 18.42
N GLN A 507 -35.53 20.77 18.27
CA GLN A 507 -34.16 20.34 17.95
C GLN A 507 -33.64 20.97 16.66
N MET A 508 -34.48 21.02 15.62
CA MET A 508 -34.07 21.50 14.30
C MET A 508 -33.74 23.00 14.32
N GLU A 509 -34.56 23.81 15.00
CA GLU A 509 -34.33 25.24 15.14
C GLU A 509 -33.09 25.52 15.99
N TYR A 510 -32.88 24.74 17.05
CA TYR A 510 -31.67 24.85 17.85
C TYR A 510 -30.41 24.53 17.03
N VAL A 511 -30.43 23.49 16.20
CA VAL A 511 -29.32 23.20 15.27
C VAL A 511 -29.12 24.34 14.28
N GLN A 512 -30.19 24.99 13.82
CA GLN A 512 -30.06 26.17 12.96
C GLN A 512 -29.34 27.32 13.68
N SER A 513 -29.63 27.55 14.97
CA SER A 513 -28.89 28.53 15.76
C SER A 513 -27.39 28.20 15.89
N ILE A 514 -27.03 26.91 15.98
CA ILE A 514 -25.64 26.46 15.97
C ILE A 514 -25.00 26.75 14.60
N ARG A 515 -25.72 26.50 13.50
CA ARG A 515 -25.26 26.81 12.14
C ARG A 515 -24.99 28.29 11.96
N ASP A 516 -25.92 29.13 12.36
CA ASP A 516 -25.79 30.59 12.26
C ASP A 516 -24.61 31.11 13.11
N TYR A 517 -24.29 30.43 14.21
CA TYR A 517 -23.17 30.77 15.06
C TYR A 517 -21.81 30.26 14.56
N LEU A 518 -21.74 29.09 13.92
CA LEU A 518 -20.46 28.44 13.59
C LEU A 518 -20.10 28.46 12.11
N LEU A 519 -21.06 28.37 11.18
CA LEU A 519 -20.75 28.25 9.75
C LEU A 519 -19.95 29.46 9.24
N GLY A 520 -18.92 29.15 8.45
CA GLY A 520 -18.02 30.15 7.86
C GLY A 520 -17.03 30.78 8.84
N ARG A 521 -17.03 30.38 10.12
CA ARG A 521 -16.02 30.81 11.09
C ARG A 521 -14.88 29.82 11.15
N GLU A 522 -13.68 30.33 11.39
CA GLU A 522 -12.52 29.50 11.67
C GLU A 522 -12.60 28.98 13.11
N LEU A 523 -12.42 27.67 13.25
CA LEU A 523 -12.48 26.95 14.51
C LEU A 523 -11.12 26.32 14.77
N ILE A 524 -10.54 26.59 15.94
CA ILE A 524 -9.38 25.90 16.48
C ILE A 524 -9.89 24.72 17.30
N VAL A 525 -9.43 23.52 16.98
CA VAL A 525 -9.86 22.28 17.65
C VAL A 525 -8.67 21.50 18.16
N GLY A 526 -8.75 21.11 19.43
CA GLY A 526 -7.77 20.30 20.13
C GLY A 526 -8.34 18.92 20.48
N GLY A 527 -7.50 17.89 20.41
CA GLY A 527 -7.86 16.55 20.87
C GLY A 527 -7.05 15.44 20.19
N ARG A 528 -7.74 14.49 19.56
CA ARG A 528 -7.10 13.35 18.88
C ARG A 528 -7.69 13.09 17.50
N THR A 529 -6.87 12.55 16.61
CA THR A 529 -7.26 12.21 15.24
C THR A 529 -7.39 10.71 15.04
N ILE A 530 -8.32 10.34 14.18
CA ILE A 530 -8.50 9.00 13.63
C ILE A 530 -8.52 9.16 12.11
N ILE A 531 -7.59 8.51 11.44
CA ILE A 531 -7.43 8.56 9.99
C ILE A 531 -7.56 7.14 9.46
N ASP A 532 -8.53 6.94 8.58
CA ASP A 532 -8.83 5.67 7.94
C ASP A 532 -9.23 5.88 6.46
N ASP A 533 -9.73 4.84 5.83
CA ASP A 533 -10.18 4.85 4.43
C ASP A 533 -11.39 5.79 4.19
N GLN A 534 -12.09 6.23 5.24
CA GLN A 534 -13.21 7.17 5.17
C GLN A 534 -12.78 8.63 5.36
N GLY A 535 -11.49 8.87 5.62
CA GLY A 535 -10.90 10.19 5.80
C GLY A 535 -10.53 10.49 7.26
N ALA A 536 -10.34 11.76 7.57
CA ALA A 536 -9.94 12.19 8.91
C ALA A 536 -11.14 12.54 9.80
N MET A 537 -11.11 12.00 11.01
CA MET A 537 -12.01 12.36 12.10
C MET A 537 -11.22 12.89 13.30
N ILE A 538 -11.57 14.10 13.74
CA ILE A 538 -11.03 14.73 14.95
C ILE A 538 -12.05 14.53 16.07
N LEU A 539 -11.62 13.87 17.14
CA LEU A 539 -12.37 13.78 18.39
C LEU A 539 -11.85 14.89 19.30
N ALA A 540 -12.59 15.99 19.33
CA ALA A 540 -12.18 17.22 19.99
C ALA A 540 -12.64 17.27 21.45
N ASP A 541 -11.69 17.56 22.34
CA ASP A 541 -11.91 17.85 23.75
C ASP A 541 -11.62 19.32 24.11
N ASN A 542 -11.12 20.10 23.15
CA ASN A 542 -11.10 21.55 23.15
C ASN A 542 -11.59 22.08 21.80
N ALA A 543 -12.34 23.18 21.81
CA ALA A 543 -12.76 23.87 20.60
C ALA A 543 -13.01 25.35 20.92
N GLU A 544 -12.49 26.23 20.08
CA GLU A 544 -12.68 27.67 20.20
C GLU A 544 -12.75 28.34 18.84
N ILE A 545 -13.48 29.44 18.75
CA ILE A 545 -13.51 30.25 17.53
C ILE A 545 -12.21 31.04 17.49
N SER A 546 -11.49 30.92 16.36
CA SER A 546 -10.29 31.71 16.11
C SER A 546 -10.62 33.20 16.29
N SER A 547 -9.91 33.85 17.21
CA SER A 547 -9.99 35.29 17.42
C SER A 547 -8.89 36.01 16.64
N ALA A 548 -8.65 35.58 15.40
CA ALA A 548 -7.67 36.24 14.56
C ALA A 548 -8.16 37.66 14.23
N ASP A 549 -7.38 38.66 14.65
CA ASP A 549 -7.58 40.04 14.21
C ASP A 549 -7.32 40.08 12.70
N ALA A 550 -8.35 40.40 11.91
CA ALA A 550 -8.26 40.50 10.46
C ALA A 550 -7.11 41.42 10.01
N GLN A 551 -6.73 42.40 10.83
CA GLN A 551 -5.63 43.31 10.57
C GLN A 551 -4.26 42.61 10.73
N MET A 552 -4.15 41.69 11.69
CA MET A 552 -2.94 40.90 11.93
C MET A 552 -2.75 39.84 10.83
N LEU A 553 -3.81 39.10 10.47
CA LEU A 553 -3.79 38.17 9.33
C LEU A 553 -3.42 38.88 8.02
N ALA A 554 -4.02 40.05 7.75
CA ALA A 554 -3.68 40.83 6.57
C ALA A 554 -2.21 41.27 6.57
N THR A 555 -1.63 41.53 7.73
CA THR A 555 -0.21 41.91 7.87
C THR A 555 0.70 40.72 7.64
N GLU A 556 0.35 39.55 8.17
CA GLU A 556 1.12 38.31 8.01
C GLU A 556 1.12 37.83 6.55
N VAL A 557 -0.04 37.84 5.88
CA VAL A 557 -0.16 37.55 4.45
C VAL A 557 0.64 38.54 3.61
N ARG A 558 0.58 39.84 3.94
CA ARG A 558 1.39 40.88 3.29
C ARG A 558 2.88 40.63 3.43
N ALA A 559 3.34 40.27 4.63
CA ALA A 559 4.72 39.93 4.88
C ALA A 559 5.17 38.68 4.10
N GLN A 560 4.34 37.62 4.10
CA GLN A 560 4.60 36.39 3.37
C GLN A 560 4.68 36.62 1.85
N TRP A 561 3.87 37.54 1.31
CA TRP A 561 3.84 37.89 -0.11
C TRP A 561 4.80 39.03 -0.48
N GLY A 562 5.57 39.56 0.48
CA GLY A 562 6.51 40.66 0.27
C GLY A 562 5.86 42.00 -0.10
N VAL A 563 4.59 42.20 0.24
CA VAL A 563 3.81 43.40 -0.04
C VAL A 563 3.68 44.23 1.23
N ASN A 564 4.68 45.07 1.53
CA ASN A 564 4.62 46.00 2.66
C ASN A 564 3.59 47.11 2.47
#